data_AF-A0A530C240-F1
#
_entry.id   AF-A0A530C240-F1
#
_cell.length_a   1.000
_cell.length_b   1.000
_cell.length_c   1.000
_cell.angle_alpha   90.00
_cell.angle_beta   90.00
_cell.angle_gamma   90.00
#
_symmetry.space_group_name_H-M   'P 1'
#
loop_
_entity.id
_entity.type
_entity.pdbx_description
1 polymer ?
#
loop_
_entity_poly.entity_id
_entity_poly.type
_entity_poly.pdbx_seq_one_letter_code
_entity_poly.pdbx_strand_id
1 'polypeptide(L)'
;FYRMVAADLSDINAVSEPIIGRFRTAPSSKRDVRFAWSGDTAGQGWGIDETGMKTYSTIAKHTPDFFLHSGDTIYADGALKDEVDLPGGGKWKNVVMLDGKRKVAETLDEYRDQWKYNMMDKHVLALSAICPTFYQWDDHEVLNNWSDSKDLSKDDRYKEKSIHVLAARAARAFHEMTTIRYEPSEPGRVYRKISHGPLLDVFFLDMRSYRGPNGANLDETLTPKSRMIGEEQSKWLKRELANSKATWKVIAADMPLSLVVWDYAAKKAGFEAVSNNDNGKPKGRELEFADVLRFIKTAGITNTVWLTADVHYTAAHYYNPDKAQFQDFNPFWEFVSGPIHAGTFGPNDLDMTFGPELKFIKAPTAEQGQNLPPSAGLQFFGLVDISGATEQLTVRLMDRDDNELYKVTLDPVRSA
;
A
#
# COMPACT_ATOMS: atom_id res chain seq x y z
N PHE A 1 -25.36 8.18 9.44
CA PHE A 1 -24.94 9.53 9.02
C PHE A 1 -24.42 10.26 10.24
N TYR A 2 -23.46 11.15 10.08
CA TYR A 2 -22.98 12.04 11.12
C TYR A 2 -22.88 13.47 10.57
N ARG A 3 -22.91 14.43 11.49
CA ARG A 3 -22.57 15.84 11.24
C ARG A 3 -21.51 16.23 12.26
N MET A 4 -20.35 16.67 11.80
CA MET A 4 -19.24 17.15 12.63
C MET A 4 -19.08 18.64 12.42
N VAL A 5 -18.79 19.35 13.51
CA VAL A 5 -18.37 20.75 13.50
C VAL A 5 -17.14 20.84 14.40
N ALA A 6 -16.06 21.43 13.89
CA ALA A 6 -14.89 21.72 14.71
C ALA A 6 -15.11 23.07 15.41
N ALA A 7 -14.81 23.15 16.71
CA ALA A 7 -14.83 24.39 17.47
C ALA A 7 -13.39 24.80 17.81
N ASP A 8 -13.10 26.09 17.75
CA ASP A 8 -11.84 26.62 18.26
C ASP A 8 -11.78 26.41 19.78
N LEU A 9 -10.64 25.92 20.28
CA LEU A 9 -10.46 25.67 21.72
C LEU A 9 -10.37 26.98 22.54
N SER A 10 -10.04 28.10 21.89
CA SER A 10 -9.96 29.44 22.47
C SER A 10 -11.25 30.25 22.34
N ASP A 11 -12.12 29.91 21.38
CA ASP A 11 -13.47 30.47 21.23
C ASP A 11 -14.46 29.39 20.75
N ILE A 12 -15.21 28.83 21.70
CA ILE A 12 -16.24 27.82 21.44
C ILE A 12 -17.34 28.29 20.46
N ASN A 13 -17.53 29.60 20.26
CA ASN A 13 -18.49 30.11 19.29
C ASN A 13 -17.91 30.19 17.87
N ALA A 14 -16.58 30.16 17.73
CA ALA A 14 -15.91 30.07 16.44
C ALA A 14 -15.92 28.61 15.99
N VAL A 15 -16.85 28.30 15.08
CA VAL A 15 -17.07 26.96 14.57
C VAL A 15 -16.82 26.87 13.07
N SER A 16 -16.36 25.71 12.61
CA SER A 16 -16.22 25.41 11.18
C SER A 16 -17.59 25.29 10.49
N GLU A 17 -17.58 25.34 9.16
CA GLU A 17 -18.68 24.80 8.37
C GLU A 17 -18.90 23.31 8.73
N PRO A 18 -20.15 22.83 8.79
CA PRO A 18 -20.45 21.46 9.17
C PRO A 18 -20.05 20.46 8.09
N ILE A 19 -19.31 19.42 8.49
CA ILE A 19 -18.98 18.28 7.64
C ILE A 19 -20.07 17.22 7.84
N ILE A 20 -20.73 16.84 6.74
CA ILE A 20 -21.72 15.76 6.74
C ILE A 20 -21.09 14.53 6.14
N GLY A 21 -21.23 13.41 6.82
CA GLY A 21 -20.68 12.15 6.34
C GLY A 21 -21.49 10.93 6.72
N ARG A 22 -21.00 9.78 6.29
CA ARG A 22 -21.52 8.48 6.68
C ARG A 22 -20.38 7.47 6.66
N PHE A 23 -20.50 6.44 7.48
CA PHE A 23 -19.71 5.24 7.31
C PHE A 23 -20.51 4.05 7.82
N ARG A 24 -20.04 2.85 7.51
CA ARG A 24 -20.59 1.60 8.04
C ARG A 24 -19.58 1.02 9.02
N THR A 25 -20.08 0.54 10.16
CA THR A 25 -19.29 -0.29 11.07
C THR A 25 -19.19 -1.71 10.55
N ALA A 26 -18.20 -2.46 11.04
CA ALA A 26 -18.10 -3.89 10.79
C ALA A 26 -19.41 -4.62 11.13
N PRO A 27 -19.89 -5.55 10.28
CA PRO A 27 -21.12 -6.27 10.54
C PRO A 27 -20.95 -7.32 11.65
N SER A 28 -22.01 -7.57 12.43
CA SER A 28 -22.04 -8.64 13.44
C SER A 28 -22.47 -10.00 12.87
N SER A 29 -23.11 -10.02 11.69
CA SER A 29 -23.59 -11.21 11.00
C SER A 29 -23.09 -11.26 9.56
N LYS A 30 -23.25 -12.41 8.89
CA LYS A 30 -22.94 -12.53 7.46
C LYS A 30 -23.81 -11.56 6.66
N ARG A 31 -23.18 -10.80 5.77
CA ARG A 31 -23.76 -9.95 4.74
C ARG A 31 -22.74 -9.77 3.62
N ASP A 32 -23.17 -9.26 2.47
CA ASP A 32 -22.23 -8.86 1.44
C ASP A 32 -21.25 -7.81 1.98
N VAL A 33 -19.98 -7.95 1.67
CA VAL A 33 -18.91 -6.99 2.01
C VAL A 33 -18.31 -6.47 0.71
N ARG A 34 -18.12 -5.16 0.60
CA ARG A 34 -17.39 -4.56 -0.52
C ARG A 34 -16.31 -3.64 0.02
N PHE A 35 -15.09 -3.74 -0.48
CA PHE A 35 -14.03 -2.79 -0.16
C PHE A 35 -13.15 -2.54 -1.37
N ALA A 36 -12.48 -1.39 -1.40
CA ALA A 36 -11.51 -1.05 -2.43
C ALA A 36 -10.10 -1.01 -1.82
N TRP A 37 -9.07 -1.19 -2.65
CA TRP A 37 -7.68 -0.97 -2.24
C TRP A 37 -6.86 -0.29 -3.34
N SER A 38 -5.89 0.52 -2.95
CA SER A 38 -4.85 1.08 -3.82
C SER A 38 -3.72 1.69 -2.97
N GLY A 39 -2.66 2.21 -3.60
CA GLY A 39 -1.58 2.98 -2.98
C GLY A 39 -1.17 4.17 -3.86
N ASP A 40 -0.10 4.85 -3.48
CA ASP A 40 0.64 5.80 -4.33
C ASP A 40 -0.13 7.08 -4.71
N THR A 41 -0.12 8.06 -3.80
CA THR A 41 -0.86 9.33 -3.92
C THR A 41 0.04 10.56 -3.93
N ALA A 42 -0.05 11.33 -5.01
CA ALA A 42 0.66 12.58 -5.27
C ALA A 42 2.19 12.42 -5.44
N GLY A 43 2.62 11.32 -6.05
CA GLY A 43 4.03 10.99 -6.27
C GLY A 43 4.63 11.49 -7.58
N GLN A 44 5.96 11.45 -7.65
CA GLN A 44 6.80 11.68 -8.84
C GLN A 44 6.52 12.99 -9.61
N GLY A 45 5.99 14.00 -8.92
CA GLY A 45 5.74 15.34 -9.48
C GLY A 45 4.28 15.59 -9.90
N TRP A 46 3.40 14.59 -9.76
CA TRP A 46 2.01 14.66 -10.19
C TRP A 46 1.07 14.85 -8.99
N GLY A 47 0.93 16.09 -8.55
CA GLY A 47 0.01 16.50 -7.48
C GLY A 47 -1.40 16.82 -7.98
N ILE A 48 -2.12 17.70 -7.28
CA ILE A 48 -3.47 18.15 -7.62
C ILE A 48 -3.40 19.06 -8.85
N ASP A 49 -4.09 18.69 -9.94
CA ASP A 49 -4.34 19.55 -11.10
C ASP A 49 -5.80 20.09 -11.09
N GLU A 50 -6.23 20.68 -12.20
CA GLU A 50 -7.61 21.15 -12.37
C GLU A 50 -8.66 20.02 -12.27
N THR A 51 -8.30 18.81 -12.68
CA THR A 51 -9.16 17.62 -12.56
C THR A 51 -9.23 17.15 -11.11
N GLY A 52 -8.14 17.31 -10.38
CA GLY A 52 -7.91 16.76 -9.05
C GLY A 52 -7.62 15.26 -9.10
N MET A 53 -7.57 14.64 -7.92
CA MET A 53 -7.33 13.21 -7.73
C MET A 53 -8.57 12.35 -8.02
N LYS A 54 -9.09 12.45 -9.25
CA LYS A 54 -10.37 11.85 -9.72
C LYS A 54 -10.55 10.37 -9.35
N THR A 55 -9.49 9.58 -9.26
CA THR A 55 -9.58 8.13 -8.97
C THR A 55 -10.31 7.87 -7.64
N TYR A 56 -10.12 8.72 -6.62
CA TYR A 56 -10.88 8.65 -5.37
C TYR A 56 -12.39 8.80 -5.57
N SER A 57 -12.82 9.67 -6.49
CA SER A 57 -14.23 9.81 -6.84
C SER A 57 -14.77 8.59 -7.59
N THR A 58 -13.94 7.94 -8.42
CA THR A 58 -14.31 6.70 -9.09
C THR A 58 -14.53 5.59 -8.08
N ILE A 59 -13.63 5.44 -7.09
CA ILE A 59 -13.81 4.50 -5.96
C ILE A 59 -15.10 4.82 -5.19
N ALA A 60 -15.39 6.09 -4.93
CA ALA A 60 -16.58 6.51 -4.20
C ALA A 60 -17.90 6.05 -4.85
N LYS A 61 -17.96 5.94 -6.19
CA LYS A 61 -19.14 5.43 -6.92
C LYS A 61 -19.50 3.99 -6.53
N HIS A 62 -18.52 3.19 -6.13
CA HIS A 62 -18.73 1.79 -5.74
C HIS A 62 -19.30 1.62 -4.34
N THR A 63 -19.37 2.71 -3.57
CA THR A 63 -19.85 2.73 -2.17
C THR A 63 -19.23 1.65 -1.27
N PRO A 64 -17.88 1.53 -1.26
CA PRO A 64 -17.22 0.52 -0.45
C PRO A 64 -17.51 0.71 1.05
N ASP A 65 -17.48 -0.38 1.80
CA ASP A 65 -17.61 -0.39 3.25
C ASP A 65 -16.39 0.25 3.93
N PHE A 66 -15.20 0.11 3.31
CA PHE A 66 -13.95 0.77 3.66
C PHE A 66 -13.00 0.79 2.46
N PHE A 67 -11.98 1.64 2.53
CA PHE A 67 -10.88 1.72 1.58
C PHE A 67 -9.58 1.31 2.28
N LEU A 68 -8.83 0.39 1.69
CA LEU A 68 -7.48 0.02 2.12
C LEU A 68 -6.47 0.88 1.36
N HIS A 69 -5.73 1.73 2.08
CA HIS A 69 -4.61 2.48 1.49
C HIS A 69 -3.31 1.74 1.82
N SER A 70 -2.68 1.13 0.83
CA SER A 70 -1.54 0.21 0.97
C SER A 70 -0.18 0.91 1.12
N GLY A 71 -0.15 2.14 1.66
CA GLY A 71 1.06 2.97 1.73
C GLY A 71 1.22 3.96 0.58
N ASP A 72 2.29 4.74 0.62
CA ASP A 72 2.52 5.90 -0.24
C ASP A 72 1.32 6.85 -0.29
N THR A 73 0.71 7.05 0.88
CA THR A 73 -0.38 8.00 1.09
C THR A 73 0.07 9.44 0.88
N ILE A 74 1.37 9.68 1.04
CA ILE A 74 2.05 10.94 0.76
C ILE A 74 3.42 10.65 0.12
N TYR A 75 3.99 11.67 -0.52
CA TYR A 75 5.38 11.67 -0.94
C TYR A 75 6.14 12.80 -0.25
N ALA A 76 6.98 12.46 0.71
CA ALA A 76 7.71 13.41 1.56
C ALA A 76 9.10 13.81 1.02
N ASP A 77 9.55 13.19 -0.05
CA ASP A 77 10.95 13.20 -0.51
C ASP A 77 11.11 13.68 -1.97
N GLY A 78 10.00 14.04 -2.60
CA GLY A 78 9.94 14.65 -3.92
C GLY A 78 9.40 16.07 -3.85
N ALA A 79 10.23 17.07 -4.15
CA ALA A 79 9.80 18.45 -4.28
C ALA A 79 8.78 18.58 -5.43
N LEU A 80 7.59 19.04 -5.12
CA LEU A 80 6.54 19.31 -6.10
C LEU A 80 6.81 20.66 -6.79
N LYS A 81 6.79 20.65 -8.12
CA LYS A 81 6.93 21.86 -8.94
C LYS A 81 5.55 22.38 -9.33
N ASP A 82 5.42 23.69 -9.50
CA ASP A 82 4.17 24.30 -9.98
C ASP A 82 3.78 23.79 -11.37
N GLU A 83 4.78 23.58 -12.24
CA GLU A 83 4.58 23.04 -13.57
C GLU A 83 5.56 21.92 -13.87
N VAL A 84 5.08 20.87 -14.52
CA VAL A 84 5.89 19.77 -15.05
C VAL A 84 5.57 19.61 -16.53
N ASP A 85 6.59 19.56 -17.38
CA ASP A 85 6.41 19.39 -18.82
C ASP A 85 5.91 17.97 -19.13
N LEU A 86 4.90 17.87 -20.00
CA LEU A 86 4.28 16.61 -20.37
C LEU A 86 4.98 15.97 -21.57
N PRO A 87 5.14 14.64 -21.61
CA PRO A 87 5.48 13.93 -22.83
C PRO A 87 4.45 14.23 -23.93
N GLY A 88 4.91 14.70 -25.10
CA GLY A 88 4.02 15.09 -26.21
C GLY A 88 3.57 16.56 -26.20
N GLY A 89 4.03 17.36 -25.23
CA GLY A 89 3.78 18.80 -25.17
C GLY A 89 2.66 19.19 -24.21
N GLY A 90 2.66 20.46 -23.80
CA GLY A 90 1.81 20.95 -22.71
C GLY A 90 2.45 20.77 -21.33
N LYS A 91 1.70 21.12 -20.29
CA LYS A 91 2.19 21.16 -18.91
C LYS A 91 1.13 20.62 -17.95
N TRP A 92 1.59 19.81 -17.01
CA TRP A 92 0.84 19.54 -15.79
C TRP A 92 1.01 20.72 -14.86
N LYS A 93 -0.09 21.24 -14.32
CA LYS A 93 -0.09 22.39 -13.41
C LYS A 93 -0.55 21.94 -12.04
N ASN A 94 0.39 21.87 -11.11
CA ASN A 94 0.10 21.52 -9.72
C ASN A 94 -0.44 22.74 -8.97
N VAL A 95 -1.46 22.52 -8.13
CA VAL A 95 -1.96 23.52 -7.18
C VAL A 95 -1.10 23.46 -5.90
N VAL A 96 0.13 23.97 -5.94
CA VAL A 96 1.07 23.88 -4.80
C VAL A 96 0.92 25.07 -3.85
N MET A 97 0.09 24.93 -2.81
CA MET A 97 -0.13 26.01 -1.84
C MET A 97 0.68 25.90 -0.55
N LEU A 98 1.34 24.76 -0.29
CA LEU A 98 2.09 24.53 0.95
C LEU A 98 3.60 24.51 0.66
N ASP A 99 4.35 25.35 1.38
CA ASP A 99 5.80 25.43 1.22
C ASP A 99 6.50 24.10 1.52
N GLY A 100 5.96 23.31 2.46
CA GLY A 100 6.44 21.96 2.76
C GLY A 100 6.44 21.02 1.54
N LYS A 101 5.57 21.23 0.54
CA LYS A 101 5.57 20.43 -0.71
C LYS A 101 6.67 20.83 -1.68
N ARG A 102 7.34 21.98 -1.51
CA ARG A 102 8.32 22.52 -2.47
C ARG A 102 9.76 22.02 -2.24
N LYS A 103 9.97 21.18 -1.23
CA LYS A 103 11.24 20.52 -0.93
C LYS A 103 11.00 19.16 -0.27
N VAL A 104 12.08 18.45 0.05
CA VAL A 104 12.00 17.27 0.91
C VAL A 104 11.59 17.67 2.33
N ALA A 105 10.77 16.85 2.98
CA ALA A 105 10.34 17.05 4.34
C ALA A 105 11.44 16.64 5.32
N GLU A 106 11.73 17.51 6.27
CA GLU A 106 12.74 17.28 7.30
C GLU A 106 12.18 17.55 8.68
N THR A 107 11.29 18.52 8.82
CA THR A 107 10.61 18.87 10.08
C THR A 107 9.25 18.20 10.20
N LEU A 108 8.73 18.09 11.42
CA LEU A 108 7.40 17.52 11.66
C LEU A 108 6.29 18.28 10.91
N ASP A 109 6.38 19.62 10.85
CA ASP A 109 5.38 20.43 10.15
C ASP A 109 5.47 20.24 8.62
N GLU A 110 6.69 20.06 8.08
CA GLU A 110 6.86 19.73 6.66
C GLU A 110 6.29 18.35 6.32
N TYR A 111 6.43 17.36 7.21
CA TYR A 111 5.75 16.06 7.06
C TYR A 111 4.23 16.21 7.12
N ARG A 112 3.69 16.95 8.09
CA ARG A 112 2.24 17.24 8.18
C ARG A 112 1.73 17.96 6.93
N ASP A 113 2.51 18.84 6.32
CA ASP A 113 2.14 19.54 5.09
C ASP A 113 2.00 18.57 3.90
N GLN A 114 2.75 17.47 3.86
CA GLN A 114 2.55 16.44 2.85
C GLN A 114 1.14 15.82 2.94
N TRP A 115 0.68 15.55 4.17
CA TRP A 115 -0.66 15.02 4.44
C TRP A 115 -1.76 16.03 4.12
N LYS A 116 -1.61 17.25 4.64
CA LYS A 116 -2.57 18.34 4.40
C LYS A 116 -2.76 18.61 2.92
N TYR A 117 -1.68 18.53 2.13
CA TYR A 117 -1.74 18.73 0.68
C TYR A 117 -2.75 17.80 0.02
N ASN A 118 -2.68 16.49 0.28
CA ASN A 118 -3.61 15.51 -0.30
C ASN A 118 -5.04 15.75 0.20
N MET A 119 -5.21 16.24 1.44
CA MET A 119 -6.52 16.62 2.01
C MET A 119 -7.09 17.93 1.45
N MET A 120 -6.37 18.65 0.59
CA MET A 120 -6.93 19.80 -0.15
C MET A 120 -7.70 19.38 -1.39
N ASP A 121 -7.52 18.13 -1.86
CA ASP A 121 -8.22 17.62 -3.03
C ASP A 121 -9.69 17.31 -2.73
N LYS A 122 -10.58 17.81 -3.58
CA LYS A 122 -12.03 17.63 -3.43
C LYS A 122 -12.48 16.17 -3.48
N HIS A 123 -11.80 15.31 -4.24
CA HIS A 123 -12.16 13.90 -4.39
C HIS A 123 -11.68 13.08 -3.20
N VAL A 124 -10.49 13.40 -2.68
CA VAL A 124 -9.97 12.82 -1.42
C VAL A 124 -10.93 13.14 -0.26
N LEU A 125 -11.32 14.41 -0.12
CA LEU A 125 -12.29 14.83 0.90
C LEU A 125 -13.65 14.15 0.72
N ALA A 126 -14.14 14.05 -0.52
CA ALA A 126 -15.43 13.43 -0.81
C ALA A 126 -15.47 11.94 -0.45
N LEU A 127 -14.42 11.17 -0.77
CA LEU A 127 -14.33 9.77 -0.36
C LEU A 127 -14.24 9.66 1.17
N SER A 128 -13.37 10.46 1.79
CA SER A 128 -13.14 10.43 3.25
C SER A 128 -14.41 10.73 4.06
N ALA A 129 -15.33 11.54 3.52
CA ALA A 129 -16.61 11.83 4.16
C ALA A 129 -17.59 10.64 4.16
N ILE A 130 -17.41 9.64 3.28
CA ILE A 130 -18.38 8.54 3.10
C ILE A 130 -17.79 7.13 3.29
N CYS A 131 -16.47 7.01 3.39
CA CYS A 131 -15.76 5.74 3.41
C CYS A 131 -14.61 5.79 4.44
N PRO A 132 -14.61 4.92 5.46
CA PRO A 132 -13.46 4.75 6.33
C PRO A 132 -12.24 4.30 5.54
N THR A 133 -11.09 4.92 5.79
CA THR A 133 -9.81 4.47 5.24
C THR A 133 -9.03 3.69 6.29
N PHE A 134 -8.62 2.49 5.95
CA PHE A 134 -7.68 1.69 6.72
C PHE A 134 -6.29 1.90 6.13
N TYR A 135 -5.49 2.71 6.82
CA TYR A 135 -4.16 3.07 6.38
C TYR A 135 -3.12 1.99 6.70
N GLN A 136 -2.26 1.73 5.74
CA GLN A 136 -0.93 1.16 5.85
C GLN A 136 0.07 2.27 5.46
N TRP A 137 1.34 2.08 5.74
CA TRP A 137 2.40 2.94 5.21
C TRP A 137 3.38 2.14 4.38
N ASP A 138 4.15 2.85 3.58
CA ASP A 138 5.27 2.35 2.82
C ASP A 138 6.48 3.28 3.03
N ASP A 139 7.40 3.40 2.08
CA ASP A 139 8.59 4.23 2.20
C ASP A 139 8.32 5.72 2.12
N HIS A 140 7.47 6.18 1.21
CA HIS A 140 7.39 7.62 0.90
C HIS A 140 6.70 8.46 1.97
N GLU A 141 6.08 7.81 2.98
CA GLU A 141 5.74 8.46 4.25
C GLU A 141 6.99 9.01 4.97
N VAL A 142 8.14 8.37 4.81
CA VAL A 142 9.45 8.81 5.33
C VAL A 142 10.29 9.42 4.21
N LEU A 143 10.70 8.59 3.24
CA LEU A 143 11.39 8.91 1.98
C LEU A 143 11.63 7.64 1.14
N ASN A 144 11.80 7.78 -0.18
CA ASN A 144 12.03 6.68 -1.13
C ASN A 144 13.02 5.61 -0.64
N ASN A 145 12.60 4.36 -0.70
CA ASN A 145 13.28 3.15 -0.29
C ASN A 145 13.81 3.24 1.14
N TRP A 146 12.98 3.68 2.08
CA TRP A 146 13.36 3.82 3.48
C TRP A 146 13.65 2.45 4.11
N SER A 147 14.79 2.39 4.78
CA SER A 147 15.17 1.40 5.78
C SER A 147 16.05 2.09 6.83
N ASP A 148 16.25 1.45 7.98
CA ASP A 148 17.13 1.96 9.05
C ASP A 148 18.58 2.20 8.61
N SER A 149 19.01 1.58 7.50
CA SER A 149 20.36 1.76 6.94
C SER A 149 20.49 2.87 5.91
N LYS A 150 19.43 3.64 5.63
CA LYS A 150 19.45 4.66 4.58
C LYS A 150 20.54 5.70 4.85
N ASP A 151 21.43 5.89 3.88
CA ASP A 151 22.51 6.87 3.95
C ASP A 151 22.16 8.14 3.16
N LEU A 152 21.98 9.25 3.87
CA LEU A 152 21.67 10.57 3.29
C LEU A 152 22.91 11.47 3.19
N SER A 153 24.10 11.00 3.56
CA SER A 153 25.33 11.81 3.65
C SER A 153 25.68 12.50 2.34
N LYS A 154 25.32 11.90 1.20
CA LYS A 154 25.58 12.42 -0.16
C LYS A 154 24.33 13.00 -0.85
N ASP A 155 23.21 13.06 -0.16
CA ASP A 155 21.98 13.62 -0.72
C ASP A 155 21.81 15.08 -0.33
N ASP A 156 22.23 15.98 -1.22
CA ASP A 156 22.24 17.43 -0.98
C ASP A 156 20.83 18.04 -0.83
N ARG A 157 19.77 17.28 -1.12
CA ARG A 157 18.39 17.72 -0.87
C ARG A 157 18.09 17.84 0.62
N TYR A 158 18.75 17.01 1.44
CA TYR A 158 18.54 16.93 2.89
C TYR A 158 19.66 17.65 3.65
N LYS A 159 19.28 18.49 4.61
CA LYS A 159 20.18 19.04 5.63
C LYS A 159 20.27 18.10 6.83
N GLU A 160 19.14 17.56 7.28
CA GLU A 160 19.09 16.48 8.26
C GLU A 160 19.59 15.18 7.62
N LYS A 161 20.64 14.60 8.18
CA LYS A 161 21.29 13.39 7.63
C LYS A 161 20.93 12.12 8.39
N SER A 162 20.31 12.26 9.57
CA SER A 162 19.87 11.12 10.37
C SER A 162 18.54 10.59 9.86
N ILE A 163 18.57 9.40 9.27
CA ILE A 163 17.33 8.71 8.87
C ILE A 163 16.39 8.48 10.05
N HIS A 164 16.92 8.19 11.24
CA HIS A 164 16.10 7.95 12.43
C HIS A 164 15.35 9.20 12.89
N VAL A 165 15.95 10.39 12.75
CA VAL A 165 15.27 11.65 13.07
C VAL A 165 14.12 11.91 12.09
N LEU A 166 14.36 11.68 10.80
CA LEU A 166 13.33 11.81 9.76
C LEU A 166 12.20 10.81 9.98
N ALA A 167 12.52 9.52 10.17
CA ALA A 167 11.55 8.46 10.43
C ALA A 167 10.71 8.74 11.69
N ALA A 168 11.32 9.23 12.78
CA ALA A 168 10.56 9.58 13.99
C ALA A 168 9.56 10.73 13.77
N ARG A 169 9.93 11.74 12.97
CA ARG A 169 9.05 12.87 12.62
C ARG A 169 7.93 12.42 11.68
N ALA A 170 8.28 11.64 10.66
CA ALA A 170 7.35 11.03 9.72
C ALA A 170 6.33 10.13 10.42
N ALA A 171 6.78 9.21 11.27
CA ALA A 171 5.92 8.31 12.03
C ALA A 171 4.94 9.10 12.93
N ARG A 172 5.41 10.16 13.57
CA ARG A 172 4.52 11.04 14.34
C ARG A 172 3.45 11.69 13.45
N ALA A 173 3.82 12.24 12.30
CA ALA A 173 2.85 12.82 11.37
C ALA A 173 1.87 11.75 10.85
N PHE A 174 2.34 10.55 10.50
CA PHE A 174 1.50 9.44 10.05
C PHE A 174 0.43 9.08 11.09
N HIS A 175 0.80 8.93 12.37
CA HIS A 175 -0.17 8.61 13.43
C HIS A 175 -1.08 9.79 13.82
N GLU A 176 -0.65 11.03 13.62
CA GLU A 176 -1.51 12.21 13.82
C GLU A 176 -2.55 12.37 12.69
N MET A 177 -2.21 11.95 11.46
CA MET A 177 -3.00 12.20 10.25
C MET A 177 -3.81 10.98 9.80
N THR A 178 -3.64 9.81 10.42
CA THR A 178 -4.39 8.58 10.13
C THR A 178 -5.27 8.15 11.30
N THR A 179 -6.25 7.28 11.03
CA THR A 179 -7.18 6.77 12.04
C THR A 179 -6.72 5.45 12.67
N ILE A 180 -5.41 5.23 12.77
CA ILE A 180 -4.85 4.04 13.41
C ILE A 180 -5.00 4.20 14.93
N ARG A 181 -5.48 3.14 15.58
CA ARG A 181 -5.63 3.15 17.04
C ARG A 181 -4.25 3.04 17.68
N TYR A 182 -4.06 3.82 18.74
CA TYR A 182 -2.88 3.71 19.59
C TYR A 182 -2.77 2.32 20.21
N GLU A 183 -1.61 1.68 20.09
CA GLU A 183 -1.26 0.42 20.74
C GLU A 183 -0.30 0.71 21.92
N PRO A 184 -0.78 0.64 23.18
CA PRO A 184 0.06 0.97 24.33
C PRO A 184 1.31 0.09 24.48
N SER A 185 1.26 -1.18 24.04
CA SER A 185 2.44 -2.06 24.14
C SER A 185 3.54 -1.70 23.15
N GLU A 186 3.20 -0.99 22.07
CA GLU A 186 4.11 -0.59 21.00
C GLU A 186 3.63 0.72 20.37
N PRO A 187 3.92 1.87 21.02
CA PRO A 187 3.52 3.18 20.52
C PRO A 187 4.03 3.41 19.10
N GLY A 188 3.14 3.74 18.17
CA GLY A 188 3.49 3.94 16.76
C GLY A 188 3.41 2.69 15.88
N ARG A 189 2.95 1.56 16.42
CA ARG A 189 2.75 0.32 15.65
C ARG A 189 1.76 0.50 14.49
N VAL A 190 2.15 0.02 13.30
CA VAL A 190 1.31 0.03 12.09
C VAL A 190 0.65 -1.33 11.83
N TYR A 191 1.41 -2.43 11.95
CA TYR A 191 0.92 -3.78 11.70
C TYR A 191 -0.16 -4.18 12.71
N ARG A 192 -1.29 -4.68 12.23
CA ARG A 192 -2.48 -4.96 13.05
C ARG A 192 -3.49 -5.82 12.31
N LYS A 193 -4.50 -6.29 13.03
CA LYS A 193 -5.62 -7.05 12.47
C LYS A 193 -6.91 -6.23 12.61
N ILE A 194 -7.70 -6.17 11.54
CA ILE A 194 -9.06 -5.64 11.58
C ILE A 194 -10.02 -6.76 11.18
N SER A 195 -10.91 -7.14 12.10
CA SER A 195 -12.02 -8.06 11.82
C SER A 195 -13.22 -7.30 11.30
N HIS A 196 -13.75 -7.72 10.14
CA HIS A 196 -14.92 -7.12 9.50
C HIS A 196 -16.05 -8.14 9.38
N GLY A 197 -16.57 -8.53 10.54
CA GLY A 197 -17.59 -9.56 10.68
C GLY A 197 -17.07 -10.98 10.41
N PRO A 198 -17.96 -11.96 10.21
CA PRO A 198 -17.57 -13.36 10.10
C PRO A 198 -16.92 -13.74 8.75
N LEU A 199 -16.94 -12.86 7.75
CA LEU A 199 -16.44 -13.20 6.40
C LEU A 199 -15.00 -12.78 6.16
N LEU A 200 -14.51 -11.76 6.87
CA LEU A 200 -13.26 -11.10 6.51
C LEU A 200 -12.46 -10.71 7.76
N ASP A 201 -11.22 -11.18 7.81
CA ASP A 201 -10.15 -10.58 8.61
C ASP A 201 -9.12 -9.97 7.66
N VAL A 202 -8.70 -8.73 7.92
CA VAL A 202 -7.61 -8.05 7.20
C VAL A 202 -6.39 -7.94 8.12
N PHE A 203 -5.27 -8.49 7.68
CA PHE A 203 -3.98 -8.49 8.38
C PHE A 203 -3.07 -7.48 7.69
N PHE A 204 -2.83 -6.35 8.36
CA PHE A 204 -1.94 -5.31 7.88
C PHE A 204 -0.53 -5.64 8.30
N LEU A 205 0.38 -5.72 7.33
CA LEU A 205 1.80 -5.80 7.58
C LEU A 205 2.41 -4.40 7.70
N ASP A 206 3.53 -4.32 8.37
CA ASP A 206 4.51 -3.25 8.26
C ASP A 206 5.79 -3.89 7.73
N MET A 207 6.15 -3.62 6.48
CA MET A 207 7.39 -4.14 5.88
C MET A 207 8.50 -3.08 5.84
N ARG A 208 8.36 -2.02 6.64
CA ARG A 208 9.29 -0.89 6.72
C ARG A 208 9.99 -0.78 8.06
N SER A 209 9.27 -0.80 9.17
CA SER A 209 9.82 -0.55 10.52
C SER A 209 10.88 -1.55 10.97
N TYR A 210 10.73 -2.81 10.58
CA TYR A 210 11.45 -3.94 11.20
C TYR A 210 12.39 -4.65 10.22
N ARG A 211 12.58 -4.08 9.04
CA ARG A 211 13.35 -4.68 7.95
C ARG A 211 14.86 -4.51 8.14
N GLY A 212 15.61 -5.44 7.56
CA GLY A 212 17.04 -5.29 7.35
C GLY A 212 17.39 -4.30 6.22
N PRO A 213 18.69 -4.01 6.04
CA PRO A 213 19.18 -3.03 5.07
C PRO A 213 18.86 -3.41 3.61
N ASN A 214 18.77 -2.43 2.72
CA ASN A 214 18.67 -2.60 1.25
C ASN A 214 19.98 -3.06 0.62
N GLY A 215 20.42 -4.26 1.00
CA GLY A 215 21.64 -4.90 0.53
C GLY A 215 21.43 -5.84 -0.65
N ALA A 216 22.36 -6.79 -0.80
CA ALA A 216 22.36 -7.76 -1.89
C ALA A 216 21.20 -8.78 -1.84
N ASN A 217 20.52 -8.93 -0.69
CA ASN A 217 19.39 -9.85 -0.50
C ASN A 217 19.68 -11.33 -0.80
N LEU A 218 20.90 -11.79 -0.55
CA LEU A 218 21.36 -13.15 -0.90
C LEU A 218 21.80 -13.99 0.30
N ASP A 219 21.48 -13.56 1.53
CA ASP A 219 21.83 -14.32 2.73
C ASP A 219 21.21 -15.72 2.68
N GLU A 220 22.01 -16.77 2.88
CA GLU A 220 21.53 -18.17 2.84
C GLU A 220 20.79 -18.59 4.12
N THR A 221 20.85 -17.77 5.17
CA THR A 221 20.20 -18.01 6.45
C THR A 221 19.44 -16.78 6.93
N LEU A 222 18.39 -17.01 7.70
CA LEU A 222 17.55 -15.94 8.21
C LEU A 222 18.25 -15.27 9.40
N THR A 223 18.67 -14.02 9.21
CA THR A 223 19.35 -13.16 10.18
C THR A 223 18.59 -11.85 10.29
N PRO A 224 18.88 -10.97 11.26
CA PRO A 224 18.25 -9.64 11.30
C PRO A 224 18.41 -8.84 10.00
N LYS A 225 19.48 -9.07 9.21
CA LYS A 225 19.69 -8.37 7.93
C LYS A 225 18.78 -8.85 6.80
N SER A 226 18.30 -10.09 6.88
CA SER A 226 17.42 -10.72 5.90
C SER A 226 15.95 -10.72 6.35
N ARG A 227 15.59 -9.93 7.37
CA ARG A 227 14.19 -9.70 7.76
C ARG A 227 13.56 -8.61 6.90
N MET A 228 12.27 -8.73 6.66
CA MET A 228 11.43 -7.71 6.04
C MET A 228 10.37 -7.20 7.02
N ILE A 229 9.62 -8.10 7.64
CA ILE A 229 8.61 -7.75 8.65
C ILE A 229 9.11 -7.93 10.08
N GLY A 230 10.27 -8.57 10.26
CA GLY A 230 10.85 -8.79 11.58
C GLY A 230 10.22 -9.95 12.34
N GLU A 231 10.94 -10.42 13.35
CA GLU A 231 10.61 -11.66 14.06
C GLU A 231 9.29 -11.58 14.82
N GLU A 232 9.05 -10.49 15.56
CA GLU A 232 7.86 -10.35 16.41
C GLU A 232 6.58 -10.20 15.58
N GLN A 233 6.62 -9.44 14.49
CA GLN A 233 5.50 -9.35 13.55
C GLN A 233 5.26 -10.68 12.82
N SER A 234 6.31 -11.42 12.44
CA SER A 234 6.16 -12.74 11.84
C SER A 234 5.47 -13.72 12.80
N LYS A 235 5.88 -13.77 14.08
CA LYS A 235 5.21 -14.56 15.12
C LYS A 235 3.76 -14.11 15.34
N TRP A 236 3.53 -12.80 15.39
CA TRP A 236 2.19 -12.22 15.50
C TRP A 236 1.30 -12.66 14.34
N LEU A 237 1.76 -12.54 13.09
CA LEU A 237 0.99 -12.88 11.90
C LEU A 237 0.57 -14.34 11.92
N LYS A 238 1.51 -15.25 12.19
CA LYS A 238 1.23 -16.69 12.31
C LYS A 238 0.17 -16.97 13.37
N ARG A 239 0.30 -16.35 14.56
CA ARG A 239 -0.68 -16.49 15.65
C ARG A 239 -2.06 -15.97 15.27
N GLU A 240 -2.14 -14.78 14.71
CA GLU A 240 -3.43 -14.16 14.37
C GLU A 240 -4.13 -14.87 13.21
N LEU A 241 -3.37 -15.39 12.23
CA LEU A 241 -3.91 -16.23 11.16
C LEU A 241 -4.47 -17.55 11.71
N ALA A 242 -3.74 -18.22 12.60
CA ALA A 242 -4.20 -19.46 13.25
C ALA A 242 -5.45 -19.24 14.12
N ASN A 243 -5.59 -18.06 14.72
CA ASN A 243 -6.76 -17.70 15.54
C ASN A 243 -7.96 -17.19 14.72
N SER A 244 -7.77 -16.91 13.42
CA SER A 244 -8.82 -16.35 12.58
C SER A 244 -9.91 -17.38 12.26
N LYS A 245 -11.16 -16.97 12.54
CA LYS A 245 -12.37 -17.73 12.20
C LYS A 245 -13.12 -17.14 11.01
N ALA A 246 -12.61 -16.07 10.41
CA ALA A 246 -13.22 -15.45 9.24
C ALA A 246 -13.13 -16.38 8.03
N THR A 247 -14.09 -16.31 7.10
CA THR A 247 -13.99 -17.10 5.85
C THR A 247 -12.71 -16.74 5.09
N TRP A 248 -12.46 -15.45 4.85
CA TRP A 248 -11.31 -14.92 4.12
C TRP A 248 -10.31 -14.22 5.04
N LYS A 249 -9.02 -14.46 4.77
CA LYS A 249 -7.89 -13.81 5.42
C LYS A 249 -7.17 -12.98 4.36
N VAL A 250 -7.44 -11.68 4.33
CA VAL A 250 -6.74 -10.77 3.41
C VAL A 250 -5.46 -10.29 4.10
N ILE A 251 -4.31 -10.55 3.50
CA ILE A 251 -3.02 -10.05 3.95
C ILE A 251 -2.71 -8.80 3.13
N ALA A 252 -2.81 -7.64 3.77
CA ALA A 252 -2.43 -6.36 3.19
C ALA A 252 -0.94 -6.15 3.43
N ALA A 253 -0.17 -6.20 2.34
CA ALA A 253 1.27 -6.00 2.34
C ALA A 253 1.55 -4.75 1.50
N ASP A 254 2.41 -3.86 1.98
CA ASP A 254 2.76 -2.63 1.27
C ASP A 254 3.47 -2.98 -0.06
N MET A 255 4.46 -3.88 -0.02
CA MET A 255 5.18 -4.37 -1.21
C MET A 255 4.78 -5.79 -1.69
N PRO A 256 4.96 -6.09 -2.99
CA PRO A 256 4.77 -7.43 -3.57
C PRO A 256 5.86 -8.45 -3.18
N LEU A 257 5.52 -9.74 -3.24
CA LEU A 257 6.41 -10.84 -2.84
C LEU A 257 7.47 -11.19 -3.89
N SER A 258 7.06 -11.43 -5.15
CA SER A 258 7.97 -11.90 -6.21
C SER A 258 8.34 -10.87 -7.26
N LEU A 259 7.83 -9.64 -7.19
CA LEU A 259 8.26 -8.58 -8.10
C LEU A 259 9.64 -8.06 -7.69
N VAL A 260 10.54 -7.96 -8.66
CA VAL A 260 11.88 -7.43 -8.45
C VAL A 260 11.81 -5.91 -8.37
N VAL A 261 12.03 -5.37 -7.17
CA VAL A 261 12.10 -3.93 -6.92
C VAL A 261 13.50 -3.59 -6.45
N TRP A 262 14.19 -2.74 -7.19
CA TRP A 262 15.60 -2.37 -6.96
C TRP A 262 15.71 -1.15 -6.06
N ASP A 263 16.65 -1.17 -5.11
CA ASP A 263 16.95 0.02 -4.29
C ASP A 263 17.54 1.15 -5.14
N TYR A 264 18.38 0.79 -6.13
CA TYR A 264 18.91 1.68 -7.15
C TYR A 264 18.59 1.15 -8.55
N ALA A 265 17.36 1.40 -9.03
CA ALA A 265 16.84 0.87 -10.29
C ALA A 265 17.78 1.09 -11.50
N ALA A 266 18.33 2.30 -11.67
CA ALA A 266 19.24 2.61 -12.79
C ALA A 266 20.53 1.77 -12.80
N LYS A 267 20.94 1.25 -11.64
CA LYS A 267 22.13 0.41 -11.49
C LYS A 267 21.80 -1.08 -11.31
N LYS A 268 20.51 -1.43 -11.19
CA LYS A 268 20.03 -2.75 -10.77
C LYS A 268 20.81 -3.27 -9.55
N ALA A 269 20.89 -2.44 -8.52
CA ALA A 269 21.69 -2.70 -7.34
C ALA A 269 20.88 -2.48 -6.06
N GLY A 270 21.06 -3.38 -5.09
CA GLY A 270 20.29 -3.42 -3.85
C GLY A 270 18.84 -3.80 -4.09
N PHE A 271 18.19 -4.40 -3.10
CA PHE A 271 16.78 -4.77 -3.21
C PHE A 271 15.93 -3.96 -2.26
N GLU A 272 14.81 -3.49 -2.80
CA GLU A 272 13.75 -2.80 -2.08
C GLU A 272 12.69 -3.81 -1.61
N ALA A 273 12.14 -4.64 -2.49
CA ALA A 273 11.12 -5.60 -2.10
C ALA A 273 11.70 -6.92 -1.54
N VAL A 274 10.82 -7.93 -1.45
CA VAL A 274 11.11 -9.26 -0.89
C VAL A 274 12.02 -10.07 -1.81
N SER A 275 11.73 -10.05 -3.11
CA SER A 275 12.44 -10.82 -4.14
C SER A 275 13.93 -10.50 -4.21
N ASN A 276 14.74 -11.53 -4.46
CA ASN A 276 16.19 -11.39 -4.65
C ASN A 276 16.66 -11.56 -6.11
N ASN A 277 15.75 -11.79 -7.05
CA ASN A 277 16.03 -11.98 -8.48
C ASN A 277 17.00 -13.16 -8.80
N ASP A 278 17.22 -14.10 -7.88
CA ASP A 278 18.03 -15.31 -8.08
C ASP A 278 17.23 -16.41 -8.80
N ASN A 279 15.89 -16.32 -8.79
CA ASN A 279 14.97 -17.33 -9.33
C ASN A 279 15.20 -18.74 -8.74
N GLY A 280 15.82 -18.80 -7.56
CA GLY A 280 16.38 -19.99 -6.95
C GLY A 280 15.63 -20.42 -5.70
N LYS A 281 16.30 -21.15 -4.82
CA LYS A 281 15.76 -21.41 -3.47
C LYS A 281 15.67 -20.09 -2.70
N PRO A 282 14.76 -19.96 -1.72
CA PRO A 282 14.63 -18.74 -0.94
C PRO A 282 15.96 -18.32 -0.33
N LYS A 283 16.35 -17.07 -0.55
CA LYS A 283 17.50 -16.41 0.09
C LYS A 283 17.11 -15.00 0.50
N GLY A 284 17.89 -14.40 1.40
CA GLY A 284 17.63 -13.07 1.91
C GLY A 284 16.22 -12.99 2.52
N ARG A 285 15.46 -11.96 2.16
CA ARG A 285 14.12 -11.66 2.68
C ARG A 285 13.07 -12.70 2.32
N GLU A 286 13.27 -13.43 1.23
CA GLU A 286 12.38 -14.54 0.86
C GLU A 286 12.36 -15.64 1.92
N LEU A 287 13.43 -15.81 2.70
CA LEU A 287 13.48 -16.81 3.78
C LEU A 287 12.38 -16.59 4.82
N GLU A 288 12.07 -15.33 5.15
CA GLU A 288 11.02 -14.98 6.10
C GLU A 288 9.63 -15.33 5.55
N PHE A 289 9.38 -15.02 4.27
CA PHE A 289 8.10 -15.33 3.64
C PHE A 289 7.94 -16.81 3.33
N ALA A 290 9.01 -17.53 2.99
CA ALA A 290 9.00 -18.99 2.87
C ALA A 290 8.55 -19.66 4.18
N ASP A 291 9.00 -19.14 5.32
CA ASP A 291 8.60 -19.61 6.65
C ASP A 291 7.14 -19.27 7.00
N VAL A 292 6.65 -18.07 6.64
CA VAL A 292 5.23 -17.70 6.78
C VAL A 292 4.33 -18.58 5.90
N LEU A 293 4.68 -18.74 4.62
CA LEU A 293 3.92 -19.53 3.66
C LEU A 293 3.88 -21.02 4.04
N ARG A 294 5.00 -21.57 4.52
CA ARG A 294 5.05 -22.91 5.12
C ARG A 294 4.12 -23.02 6.30
N PHE A 295 4.14 -22.06 7.22
CA PHE A 295 3.26 -22.09 8.39
C PHE A 295 1.78 -22.07 7.99
N ILE A 296 1.38 -21.21 7.04
CA ILE A 296 0.01 -21.16 6.53
C ILE A 296 -0.42 -22.56 6.05
N LYS A 297 0.44 -23.24 5.29
CA LYS A 297 0.19 -24.61 4.84
C LYS A 297 0.10 -25.61 5.99
N THR A 298 1.09 -25.68 6.88
CA THR A 298 1.17 -26.71 7.93
C THR A 298 0.13 -26.52 9.03
N ALA A 299 -0.29 -25.29 9.31
CA ALA A 299 -1.38 -24.99 10.23
C ALA A 299 -2.78 -25.14 9.60
N GLY A 300 -2.87 -25.51 8.32
CA GLY A 300 -4.15 -25.71 7.63
C GLY A 300 -4.95 -24.42 7.43
N ILE A 301 -4.28 -23.27 7.35
CA ILE A 301 -4.92 -21.97 7.12
C ILE A 301 -5.28 -21.88 5.63
N THR A 302 -6.57 -21.70 5.36
CA THR A 302 -7.12 -21.58 4.00
C THR A 302 -7.65 -20.17 3.73
N ASN A 303 -7.98 -19.90 2.45
CA ASN A 303 -8.64 -18.67 1.99
C ASN A 303 -7.82 -17.39 2.25
N THR A 304 -6.50 -17.48 2.05
CA THR A 304 -5.59 -16.33 2.10
C THR A 304 -5.51 -15.65 0.74
N VAL A 305 -5.62 -14.32 0.72
CA VAL A 305 -5.42 -13.47 -0.47
C VAL A 305 -4.48 -12.34 -0.09
N TRP A 306 -3.52 -12.02 -0.95
CA TRP A 306 -2.57 -10.93 -0.74
C TRP A 306 -2.96 -9.72 -1.59
N LEU A 307 -2.95 -8.53 -1.00
CA LEU A 307 -3.21 -7.26 -1.70
C LEU A 307 -2.02 -6.34 -1.48
N THR A 308 -1.45 -5.80 -2.57
CA THR A 308 -0.22 -4.99 -2.56
C THR A 308 -0.28 -3.77 -3.49
N ALA A 309 0.68 -2.85 -3.33
CA ALA A 309 0.86 -1.64 -4.15
C ALA A 309 2.35 -1.47 -4.54
N ASP A 310 2.97 -0.30 -4.27
CA ASP A 310 4.40 0.07 -4.49
C ASP A 310 4.84 0.22 -5.96
N VAL A 311 4.47 -0.71 -6.85
CA VAL A 311 5.11 -0.80 -8.18
C VAL A 311 4.49 0.07 -9.27
N HIS A 312 3.41 0.80 -8.94
CA HIS A 312 2.74 1.77 -9.81
C HIS A 312 2.21 1.19 -11.13
N TYR A 313 1.64 -0.01 -11.05
CA TYR A 313 0.74 -0.58 -12.06
C TYR A 313 -0.20 -1.60 -11.40
N THR A 314 -1.15 -2.15 -12.16
CA THR A 314 -2.02 -3.21 -11.67
C THR A 314 -1.74 -4.56 -12.32
N ALA A 315 -1.75 -5.62 -11.52
CA ALA A 315 -1.46 -6.98 -11.95
C ALA A 315 -2.16 -8.03 -11.06
N ALA A 316 -2.35 -9.22 -11.61
CA ALA A 316 -2.80 -10.40 -10.88
C ALA A 316 -1.77 -11.52 -11.03
N HIS A 317 -1.26 -12.02 -9.89
CA HIS A 317 -0.33 -13.13 -9.84
C HIS A 317 -0.98 -14.31 -9.09
N TYR A 318 -0.86 -15.49 -9.68
CA TYR A 318 -1.21 -16.74 -9.01
C TYR A 318 0.06 -17.49 -8.65
N TYR A 319 0.29 -17.70 -7.36
CA TYR A 319 1.48 -18.39 -6.86
C TYR A 319 1.21 -19.89 -6.84
N ASN A 320 1.97 -20.63 -7.65
CA ASN A 320 1.78 -22.06 -7.85
C ASN A 320 3.01 -22.84 -7.36
N PRO A 321 2.90 -23.65 -6.30
CA PRO A 321 4.04 -24.41 -5.77
C PRO A 321 4.63 -25.38 -6.79
N ASP A 322 3.85 -25.86 -7.77
CA ASP A 322 4.35 -26.75 -8.83
C ASP A 322 5.24 -26.04 -9.85
N LYS A 323 5.24 -24.70 -9.84
CA LYS A 323 6.09 -23.82 -10.66
C LYS A 323 7.19 -23.14 -9.86
N ALA A 324 7.19 -23.32 -8.54
CA ALA A 324 8.11 -22.66 -7.62
C ALA A 324 9.38 -23.48 -7.39
N GLN A 325 10.45 -22.79 -7.02
CA GLN A 325 11.65 -23.44 -6.47
C GLN A 325 11.45 -23.83 -5.00
N PHE A 326 10.66 -23.05 -4.25
CA PHE A 326 10.20 -23.38 -2.92
C PHE A 326 8.79 -23.95 -2.97
N GLN A 327 8.60 -25.24 -2.73
CA GLN A 327 7.29 -25.89 -2.94
C GLN A 327 6.46 -26.06 -1.66
N ASP A 328 6.96 -25.62 -0.51
CA ASP A 328 6.33 -25.88 0.78
C ASP A 328 5.31 -24.81 1.17
N PHE A 329 4.33 -24.57 0.28
CA PHE A 329 3.22 -23.65 0.52
C PHE A 329 1.96 -24.09 -0.26
N ASN A 330 0.78 -23.60 0.14
CA ASN A 330 -0.46 -23.80 -0.61
C ASN A 330 -0.61 -22.71 -1.68
N PRO A 331 -1.16 -22.99 -2.87
CA PRO A 331 -1.34 -21.96 -3.89
C PRO A 331 -2.23 -20.82 -3.39
N PHE A 332 -1.92 -19.60 -3.81
CA PHE A 332 -2.65 -18.40 -3.41
C PHE A 332 -2.59 -17.30 -4.49
N TRP A 333 -3.44 -16.29 -4.34
CA TRP A 333 -3.46 -15.12 -5.20
C TRP A 333 -2.84 -13.90 -4.52
N GLU A 334 -2.08 -13.15 -5.29
CA GLU A 334 -1.65 -11.77 -4.99
C GLU A 334 -2.21 -10.85 -6.06
N PHE A 335 -2.81 -9.74 -5.62
CA PHE A 335 -3.30 -8.70 -6.51
C PHE A 335 -2.60 -7.39 -6.19
N VAL A 336 -1.98 -6.82 -7.21
CA VAL A 336 -1.27 -5.56 -7.15
C VAL A 336 -2.16 -4.46 -7.72
N SER A 337 -2.32 -3.35 -7.00
CA SER A 337 -2.99 -2.19 -7.55
C SER A 337 -2.47 -0.88 -6.99
N GLY A 338 -2.05 -0.03 -7.92
CA GLY A 338 -1.52 1.31 -7.75
C GLY A 338 -1.00 1.79 -9.11
N PRO A 339 -0.74 3.08 -9.35
CA PRO A 339 -0.94 4.15 -8.40
C PRO A 339 -2.38 4.68 -8.48
N ILE A 340 -2.89 5.21 -7.38
CA ILE A 340 -4.20 5.89 -7.36
C ILE A 340 -4.11 7.27 -8.00
N HIS A 341 -3.03 8.01 -7.75
CA HIS A 341 -2.72 9.31 -8.34
C HIS A 341 -1.22 9.61 -8.24
N ALA A 342 -0.37 8.93 -9.00
CA ALA A 342 1.07 9.16 -9.05
C ALA A 342 1.65 8.81 -10.43
N GLY A 343 2.97 8.89 -10.56
CA GLY A 343 3.65 8.54 -11.80
C GLY A 343 3.53 7.05 -12.06
N THR A 344 3.36 6.59 -13.30
CA THR A 344 3.19 5.13 -13.54
C THR A 344 4.45 4.50 -14.09
N PHE A 345 4.75 3.28 -13.63
CA PHE A 345 5.99 2.57 -13.93
C PHE A 345 5.73 1.12 -14.32
N GLY A 346 6.82 0.40 -14.58
CA GLY A 346 6.83 -1.03 -14.84
C GLY A 346 6.67 -1.41 -16.31
N PRO A 347 6.37 -2.68 -16.60
CA PRO A 347 6.23 -3.76 -15.61
C PRO A 347 7.59 -4.19 -15.02
N ASN A 348 7.60 -4.65 -13.77
CA ASN A 348 8.82 -5.18 -13.13
C ASN A 348 9.02 -6.66 -13.50
N ASP A 349 10.28 -7.12 -13.41
CA ASP A 349 10.62 -8.52 -13.60
C ASP A 349 10.06 -9.38 -12.44
N LEU A 350 9.76 -10.66 -12.73
CA LEU A 350 9.29 -11.63 -11.74
C LEU A 350 10.44 -12.56 -11.30
N ASP A 351 10.52 -12.81 -10.00
CA ASP A 351 11.37 -13.85 -9.43
C ASP A 351 10.60 -15.16 -9.20
N MET A 352 11.20 -16.26 -9.65
CA MET A 352 10.58 -17.58 -9.68
C MET A 352 10.69 -18.40 -8.38
N THR A 353 11.23 -17.85 -7.30
CA THR A 353 11.37 -18.56 -6.00
C THR A 353 10.05 -19.14 -5.53
N PHE A 354 8.98 -18.35 -5.58
CA PHE A 354 7.62 -18.75 -5.20
C PHE A 354 6.71 -19.07 -6.38
N GLY A 355 7.27 -19.20 -7.59
CA GLY A 355 6.54 -19.62 -8.79
C GLY A 355 5.32 -18.75 -9.14
N PRO A 356 5.45 -17.40 -9.19
CA PRO A 356 4.36 -16.54 -9.62
C PRO A 356 4.00 -16.80 -11.08
N GLU A 357 2.72 -16.97 -11.36
CA GLU A 357 2.18 -16.97 -12.71
C GLU A 357 1.47 -15.64 -12.97
N LEU A 358 1.95 -14.87 -13.95
CA LEU A 358 1.30 -13.64 -14.39
C LEU A 358 -0.03 -13.98 -15.09
N LYS A 359 -1.15 -13.59 -14.48
CA LYS A 359 -2.50 -13.82 -15.03
C LYS A 359 -3.07 -12.58 -15.72
N PHE A 360 -2.66 -11.40 -15.26
CA PHE A 360 -3.05 -10.13 -15.85
C PHE A 360 -2.05 -9.04 -15.51
N ILE A 361 -1.87 -8.07 -16.42
CA ILE A 361 -1.12 -6.85 -16.17
C ILE A 361 -1.65 -5.69 -17.01
N LYS A 362 -1.67 -4.50 -16.41
CA LYS A 362 -1.82 -3.23 -17.11
C LYS A 362 -0.80 -2.24 -16.54
N ALA A 363 0.24 -1.98 -17.34
CA ALA A 363 1.35 -1.08 -17.05
C ALA A 363 1.66 -0.24 -18.30
N PRO A 364 2.48 0.82 -18.21
CA PRO A 364 3.03 1.50 -19.39
C PRO A 364 3.70 0.53 -20.35
N THR A 365 3.56 0.77 -21.67
CA THR A 365 4.37 0.06 -22.67
C THR A 365 5.78 0.67 -22.76
N ALA A 366 6.71 -0.07 -23.37
CA ALA A 366 8.07 0.42 -23.61
C ALA A 366 8.08 1.74 -24.41
N GLU A 367 7.15 1.90 -25.35
CA GLU A 367 7.01 3.09 -26.19
C GLU A 367 6.43 4.29 -25.41
N GLN A 368 5.56 4.03 -24.43
CA GLN A 368 5.04 5.09 -23.57
C GLN A 368 6.12 5.59 -22.61
N GLY A 369 7.01 4.71 -22.14
CA GLY A 369 8.07 5.05 -21.21
C GLY A 369 7.63 4.91 -19.75
N GLN A 370 8.25 5.69 -18.87
CA GLN A 370 8.10 5.58 -17.41
C GLN A 370 7.73 6.94 -16.80
N ASN A 371 7.21 6.94 -15.58
CA ASN A 371 6.70 8.12 -14.88
C ASN A 371 5.63 8.88 -15.69
N LEU A 372 4.65 8.17 -16.26
CA LEU A 372 3.57 8.85 -16.97
C LEU A 372 2.66 9.60 -15.98
N PRO A 373 2.14 10.77 -16.37
CA PRO A 373 1.22 11.54 -15.55
C PRO A 373 -0.13 10.83 -15.38
N PRO A 374 -0.93 11.17 -14.35
CA PRO A 374 -2.29 10.67 -14.18
C PRO A 374 -3.22 10.92 -15.39
N SER A 375 -2.93 11.94 -16.21
CA SER A 375 -3.65 12.22 -17.46
C SER A 375 -3.43 11.16 -18.55
N ALA A 376 -2.43 10.28 -18.43
CA ALA A 376 -2.23 9.15 -19.31
C ALA A 376 -3.24 8.00 -19.09
N GLY A 377 -4.09 8.11 -18.06
CA GLY A 377 -5.18 7.16 -17.79
C GLY A 377 -4.76 5.86 -17.10
N LEU A 378 -3.46 5.67 -16.83
CA LEU A 378 -2.93 4.47 -16.18
C LEU A 378 -2.96 4.60 -14.65
N GLN A 379 -4.09 4.95 -14.05
CA GLN A 379 -4.22 4.96 -12.59
C GLN A 379 -5.23 3.90 -12.17
N PHE A 380 -4.92 3.17 -11.11
CA PHE A 380 -5.58 1.89 -10.82
C PHE A 380 -6.06 1.79 -9.38
N PHE A 381 -7.11 1.02 -9.19
CA PHE A 381 -7.55 0.56 -7.88
C PHE A 381 -8.14 -0.83 -8.02
N GLY A 382 -8.11 -1.58 -6.93
CA GLY A 382 -8.75 -2.86 -6.84
C GLY A 382 -10.09 -2.77 -6.10
N LEU A 383 -11.05 -3.62 -6.49
CA LEU A 383 -12.36 -3.72 -5.86
C LEU A 383 -12.63 -5.18 -5.49
N VAL A 384 -12.95 -5.41 -4.22
CA VAL A 384 -13.23 -6.74 -3.67
C VAL A 384 -14.66 -6.81 -3.18
N ASP A 385 -15.36 -7.86 -3.57
CA ASP A 385 -16.70 -8.22 -3.09
C ASP A 385 -16.67 -9.60 -2.46
N ILE A 386 -17.27 -9.74 -1.28
CA ILE A 386 -17.50 -11.04 -0.65
C ILE A 386 -19.00 -11.22 -0.50
N SER A 387 -19.57 -12.25 -1.12
CA SER A 387 -21.00 -12.54 -0.98
C SER A 387 -21.31 -13.05 0.42
N GLY A 388 -22.32 -12.50 1.08
CA GLY A 388 -22.79 -13.03 2.36
C GLY A 388 -23.50 -14.38 2.26
N ALA A 389 -24.00 -14.72 1.07
CA ALA A 389 -24.75 -15.94 0.81
C ALA A 389 -23.84 -17.11 0.40
N THR A 390 -22.95 -16.89 -0.56
CA THR A 390 -22.05 -17.95 -1.08
C THR A 390 -20.68 -17.93 -0.42
N GLU A 391 -20.31 -16.81 0.22
CA GLU A 391 -18.97 -16.52 0.73
C GLU A 391 -17.89 -16.49 -0.34
N GLN A 392 -18.25 -16.44 -1.62
CA GLN A 392 -17.29 -16.24 -2.71
C GLN A 392 -16.69 -14.85 -2.63
N LEU A 393 -15.37 -14.77 -2.85
CA LEU A 393 -14.63 -13.51 -2.93
C LEU A 393 -14.33 -13.21 -4.40
N THR A 394 -14.80 -12.08 -4.91
CA THR A 394 -14.53 -11.61 -6.26
C THR A 394 -13.58 -10.42 -6.19
N VAL A 395 -12.46 -10.52 -6.90
CA VAL A 395 -11.50 -9.42 -7.07
C VAL A 395 -11.63 -8.86 -8.48
N ARG A 396 -11.63 -7.53 -8.57
CA ARG A 396 -11.62 -6.79 -9.82
C ARG A 396 -10.49 -5.78 -9.82
N LEU A 397 -9.76 -5.69 -10.92
CA LEU A 397 -8.75 -4.66 -11.16
C LEU A 397 -9.38 -3.60 -12.05
N MET A 398 -9.39 -2.36 -11.58
CA MET A 398 -10.13 -1.25 -12.17
C MET A 398 -9.18 -0.13 -12.57
N ASP A 399 -9.54 0.65 -13.59
CA ASP A 399 -8.86 1.91 -13.90
C ASP A 399 -9.62 3.14 -13.39
N ARG A 400 -8.95 4.30 -13.48
CA ARG A 400 -9.48 5.63 -13.13
C ARG A 400 -10.82 5.98 -13.77
N ASP A 401 -11.09 5.44 -14.95
CA ASP A 401 -12.27 5.73 -15.75
C ASP A 401 -13.41 4.72 -15.52
N ASP A 402 -13.27 3.88 -14.49
CA ASP A 402 -14.28 2.92 -14.03
C ASP A 402 -14.40 1.68 -14.93
N ASN A 403 -13.37 1.37 -15.73
CA ASN A 403 -13.35 0.16 -16.52
C ASN A 403 -12.85 -1.02 -15.69
N GLU A 404 -13.59 -2.14 -15.75
CA GLU A 404 -13.13 -3.42 -15.22
C GLU A 404 -12.13 -4.04 -16.20
N LEU A 405 -10.86 -4.09 -15.79
CA LEU A 405 -9.75 -4.59 -16.62
C LEU A 405 -9.55 -6.10 -16.48
N TYR A 406 -9.79 -6.61 -15.28
CA TYR A 406 -9.65 -8.02 -14.93
C TYR A 406 -10.59 -8.38 -13.79
N LYS A 407 -11.05 -9.63 -13.77
CA LYS A 407 -11.93 -10.16 -12.75
C LYS A 407 -11.64 -11.63 -12.49
N VAL A 408 -11.65 -12.01 -11.22
CA VAL A 408 -11.60 -13.41 -10.79
C VAL A 408 -12.51 -13.59 -9.57
N THR A 409 -13.23 -14.71 -9.53
CA THR A 409 -14.03 -15.13 -8.38
C THR A 409 -13.41 -16.38 -7.78
N LEU A 410 -13.20 -16.35 -6.47
CA LEU A 410 -12.59 -17.41 -5.68
C LEU A 410 -13.65 -18.07 -4.82
N ASP A 411 -13.74 -19.39 -4.92
CA ASP A 411 -14.56 -20.19 -4.04
C ASP A 411 -13.87 -20.39 -2.69
N PRO A 412 -14.59 -20.23 -1.57
CA PRO A 412 -14.02 -20.46 -0.25
C PRO A 412 -13.75 -21.96 -0.08
N VAL A 413 -12.53 -22.31 0.32
CA VAL A 413 -12.20 -23.65 0.78
C VAL A 413 -12.87 -23.86 2.14
N ARG A 414 -13.75 -24.84 2.20
CA ARG A 414 -14.41 -25.28 3.43
C ARG A 414 -13.57 -26.37 4.04
N SER A 415 -13.00 -26.14 5.22
CA SER A 415 -12.43 -27.21 6.03
C SER A 415 -13.54 -28.20 6.38
N ALA A 416 -13.30 -29.48 6.10
CA ALA A 416 -14.23 -30.57 6.38
C ALA A 416 -14.49 -30.77 7.88
#